data_AF-A0A842VW44-F1
#
_entry.id   AF-A0A842VW44-F1
#
_cell.length_a   1.000
_cell.length_b   1.000
_cell.length_c   1.000
_cell.angle_alpha   90.00
_cell.angle_beta   90.00
_cell.angle_gamma   90.00
#
_symmetry.space_group_name_H-M   'P 1'
#
loop_
_entity.id
_entity.type
_entity.pdbx_description
1 polymer ?
#
loop_
_entity_poly.entity_id
_entity_poly.type
_entity_poly.pdbx_seq_one_letter_code
_entity_poly.pdbx_strand_id
1 'polypeptide(L)'
;MERLKELKGDLYRCIHCKACQFAYSGDPSRKGIGAFTGRTDGTETLYEGMLRACPAGIEFGWEAYNNSGKMWIARAVLEGEIELDENVLNVAERCITCGMCAAQCENQVRTVDIIEALRAAVLEAGVPALDRHELVDQITKKEDNPYGGLKKERTDWVKEFGVDESIIDNPDAKIAYFVGCTASYRQKNIAASTVKLLKKLGYDVTVLTDEVCCGSPFFRVGKIETANRLMNDNMKLFEKYDQILFSCAGCYRTFTIDYPKWTKKANPFTTNHAMELVSKLVSEDKIVWKPNPELEGKV
;
A
#
# COMPACT_ATOMS: atom_id res chain seq x y z
N MET A 1 8.61 -10.80 14.55
CA MET A 1 8.16 -12.13 15.05
C MET A 1 6.76 -12.06 15.68
N GLU A 2 6.48 -11.12 16.58
CA GLU A 2 5.16 -11.01 17.24
C GLU A 2 4.00 -10.94 16.23
N ARG A 3 4.11 -10.07 15.22
CA ARG A 3 3.09 -9.95 14.17
C ARG A 3 2.88 -11.24 13.38
N LEU A 4 3.92 -12.05 13.16
CA LEU A 4 3.80 -13.34 12.48
C LEU A 4 3.01 -14.34 13.33
N LYS A 5 3.19 -14.31 14.66
CA LYS A 5 2.42 -15.11 15.61
C LYS A 5 0.93 -14.72 15.63
N GLU A 6 0.62 -13.44 15.53
CA GLU A 6 -0.78 -12.97 15.42
C GLU A 6 -1.49 -13.52 14.16
N LEU A 7 -0.73 -13.78 13.11
CA LEU A 7 -1.22 -14.31 11.83
C LEU A 7 -1.21 -15.85 11.78
N LYS A 8 -0.94 -16.53 12.91
CA LYS A 8 -0.96 -18.00 12.99
C LYS A 8 -2.27 -18.60 12.47
N GLY A 9 -3.41 -18.00 12.83
CA GLY A 9 -4.71 -18.47 12.34
C GLY A 9 -4.83 -18.46 10.81
N ASP A 10 -4.31 -17.42 10.16
CA ASP A 10 -4.27 -17.34 8.69
C ASP A 10 -3.33 -18.37 8.07
N LEU A 11 -2.14 -18.52 8.66
CA LEU A 11 -1.13 -19.49 8.19
C LEU A 11 -1.65 -20.93 8.24
N TYR A 12 -2.35 -21.32 9.31
CA TYR A 12 -2.89 -22.68 9.44
C TYR A 12 -4.19 -22.89 8.65
N ARG A 13 -4.91 -21.82 8.32
CA ARG A 13 -6.03 -21.86 7.38
C ARG A 13 -5.57 -22.02 5.93
N CYS A 14 -4.32 -21.68 5.62
CA CYS A 14 -3.73 -22.00 4.32
C CYS A 14 -3.67 -23.52 4.13
N ILE A 15 -4.51 -24.05 3.25
CA ILE A 15 -4.51 -25.47 2.88
C ILE A 15 -3.40 -25.83 1.87
N HIS A 16 -2.56 -24.86 1.49
CA HIS A 16 -1.48 -25.03 0.53
C HIS A 16 -1.92 -25.70 -0.78
N CYS A 17 -3.16 -25.44 -1.21
CA CYS A 17 -3.73 -26.02 -2.43
C CYS A 17 -3.00 -25.60 -3.70
N LYS A 18 -2.04 -24.66 -3.63
CA LYS A 18 -1.33 -24.10 -4.79
C LYS A 18 -2.25 -23.40 -5.78
N ALA A 19 -3.44 -22.97 -5.36
CA ALA A 19 -4.31 -21.99 -6.04
C ALA A 19 -3.52 -20.80 -6.60
N CYS A 20 -2.68 -20.24 -5.75
CA CYS A 20 -1.79 -19.15 -6.09
C CYS A 20 -0.67 -19.50 -7.09
N GLN A 21 -0.53 -20.78 -7.46
CA GLN A 21 0.38 -21.32 -8.46
C GLN A 21 -0.29 -22.12 -9.58
N PHE A 22 -1.63 -22.32 -9.60
CA PHE A 22 -2.30 -23.20 -10.59
C PHE A 22 -2.23 -22.69 -12.05
N ALA A 23 -1.34 -21.75 -12.28
CA ALA A 23 -0.55 -21.60 -13.49
C ALA A 23 0.00 -22.88 -14.17
N TYR A 24 0.17 -24.03 -13.50
CA TYR A 24 1.00 -25.14 -14.05
C TYR A 24 0.30 -26.47 -14.40
N SER A 25 -0.88 -26.80 -13.84
CA SER A 25 -1.50 -28.13 -14.07
C SER A 25 -2.25 -28.27 -15.40
N GLY A 26 -2.54 -27.18 -16.11
CA GLY A 26 -3.41 -27.22 -17.28
C GLY A 26 -4.86 -27.58 -16.95
N ASP A 27 -5.20 -27.69 -15.67
CA ASP A 27 -6.52 -28.06 -15.19
C ASP A 27 -6.83 -27.36 -13.84
N PRO A 28 -8.00 -26.72 -13.68
CA PRO A 28 -9.01 -26.47 -14.72
C PRO A 28 -8.48 -25.64 -15.90
N SER A 29 -9.13 -25.82 -17.06
CA SER A 29 -8.83 -25.14 -18.33
C SER A 29 -8.42 -23.67 -18.15
N ARG A 30 -7.27 -23.29 -18.72
CA ARG A 30 -6.74 -21.90 -18.71
C ARG A 30 -7.52 -20.92 -19.61
N LYS A 31 -8.55 -21.37 -20.32
CA LYS A 31 -9.36 -20.52 -21.20
C LYS A 31 -10.38 -19.70 -20.38
N GLY A 32 -9.92 -18.63 -19.72
CA GLY A 32 -10.76 -17.56 -19.17
C GLY A 32 -12.06 -17.99 -18.48
N ILE A 33 -13.04 -17.10 -18.49
CA ILE A 33 -14.42 -17.35 -18.01
C ILE A 33 -15.05 -18.43 -18.89
N GLY A 34 -15.47 -19.54 -18.28
CA GLY A 34 -16.15 -20.61 -19.00
C GLY A 34 -16.80 -21.64 -18.10
N ALA A 35 -17.76 -22.39 -18.66
CA ALA A 35 -18.37 -23.54 -18.02
C ALA A 35 -17.35 -24.69 -17.89
N PHE A 36 -17.15 -25.16 -16.66
CA PHE A 36 -16.31 -26.32 -16.33
C PHE A 36 -17.18 -27.43 -15.76
N THR A 37 -17.15 -28.61 -16.38
CA THR A 37 -17.89 -29.79 -15.92
C THR A 37 -17.03 -30.57 -14.92
N GLY A 38 -17.48 -30.65 -13.66
CA GLY A 38 -16.83 -31.41 -12.61
C GLY A 38 -16.66 -32.88 -12.98
N ARG A 39 -15.44 -33.42 -12.80
CA ARG A 39 -15.12 -34.82 -13.14
C ARG A 39 -15.84 -35.86 -12.28
N THR A 40 -16.37 -35.44 -11.13
CA THR A 40 -16.89 -36.33 -10.09
C THR A 40 -18.41 -36.39 -10.09
N ASP A 41 -19.08 -35.29 -10.42
CA ASP A 41 -20.53 -35.13 -10.32
C ASP A 41 -21.17 -34.65 -11.64
N GLY A 42 -20.37 -34.34 -12.66
CA GLY A 42 -20.86 -33.82 -13.94
C GLY A 42 -21.48 -32.43 -13.83
N THR A 43 -21.31 -31.72 -12.71
CA THR A 43 -21.92 -30.39 -12.54
C THR A 43 -21.16 -29.36 -13.35
N GLU A 44 -21.90 -28.56 -14.11
CA GLU A 44 -21.34 -27.45 -14.87
C GLU A 44 -21.23 -26.22 -13.97
N THR A 45 -20.00 -25.79 -13.69
CA THR A 45 -19.69 -24.60 -12.90
C THR A 45 -19.05 -23.56 -13.78
N LEU A 46 -19.58 -22.34 -13.82
CA LEU A 46 -18.89 -21.19 -14.39
C LEU A 46 -17.63 -20.93 -13.56
N TYR A 47 -16.47 -21.17 -14.17
CA TYR A 47 -15.17 -21.01 -13.54
C TYR A 47 -14.40 -19.94 -14.29
N GLU A 48 -14.00 -18.88 -13.57
CA GLU A 48 -13.30 -17.74 -14.17
C GLU A 48 -11.78 -17.94 -14.29
N GLY A 49 -11.26 -19.09 -13.83
CA GLY A 49 -9.82 -19.34 -13.84
C GLY A 49 -9.10 -18.73 -12.63
N MET A 50 -8.15 -19.45 -12.07
CA MET A 50 -7.10 -18.82 -11.26
C MET A 50 -5.99 -18.32 -12.19
N LEU A 51 -5.69 -17.02 -12.14
CA LEU A 51 -4.71 -16.41 -13.04
C LEU A 51 -3.28 -16.74 -12.60
N ARG A 52 -2.44 -17.15 -13.57
CA ARG A 52 -0.97 -17.16 -13.39
C ARG A 52 -0.51 -15.71 -13.29
N ALA A 53 -0.43 -15.20 -12.07
CA ALA A 53 -0.19 -13.78 -11.86
C ALA A 53 0.85 -13.47 -10.79
N CYS A 54 1.53 -14.46 -10.19
CA CYS A 54 2.63 -14.20 -9.26
C CYS A 54 3.92 -13.84 -10.02
N PRO A 55 4.38 -12.57 -10.04
CA PRO A 55 5.53 -12.20 -10.86
C PRO A 55 6.82 -12.86 -10.37
N ALA A 56 7.00 -12.95 -9.06
CA ALA A 56 8.14 -13.64 -8.45
C ALA A 56 8.17 -15.12 -8.82
N GLY A 57 7.02 -15.81 -8.75
CA GLY A 57 6.93 -17.21 -9.12
C GLY A 57 7.20 -17.47 -10.61
N ILE A 58 6.80 -16.54 -11.49
CA ILE A 58 7.05 -16.59 -12.93
C ILE A 58 8.54 -16.41 -13.22
N GLU A 59 9.17 -15.39 -12.62
CA GLU A 59 10.56 -15.03 -12.86
C GLU A 59 11.54 -16.10 -12.34
N PHE A 60 11.36 -16.54 -11.08
CA PHE A 60 12.34 -17.43 -10.45
C PHE A 60 12.04 -18.93 -10.63
N GLY A 61 10.84 -19.29 -11.10
CA GLY A 61 10.47 -20.66 -11.47
C GLY A 61 10.38 -21.70 -10.34
N TRP A 62 10.86 -21.39 -9.13
CA TRP A 62 10.85 -22.32 -7.99
C TRP A 62 9.67 -22.09 -7.02
N GLU A 63 9.23 -23.16 -6.34
CA GLU A 63 8.10 -23.15 -5.39
C GLU A 63 8.26 -22.06 -4.32
N ALA A 64 9.46 -21.93 -3.75
CA ALA A 64 9.75 -20.97 -2.68
C ALA A 64 9.37 -19.53 -3.06
N TYR A 65 9.50 -19.14 -4.34
CA TYR A 65 9.20 -17.78 -4.78
C TYR A 65 7.72 -17.53 -5.06
N ASN A 66 6.91 -18.58 -5.10
CA ASN A 66 5.46 -18.47 -5.17
C ASN A 66 4.85 -18.23 -3.78
N ASN A 67 3.59 -17.81 -3.76
CA ASN A 67 2.92 -17.54 -2.50
C ASN A 67 2.75 -18.80 -1.63
N SER A 68 2.43 -19.96 -2.20
CA SER A 68 2.30 -21.22 -1.46
C SER A 68 3.59 -21.63 -0.76
N GLY A 69 4.73 -21.57 -1.46
CA GLY A 69 6.04 -21.83 -0.87
C GLY A 69 6.37 -20.85 0.25
N LYS A 70 6.04 -19.56 0.07
CA LYS A 70 6.22 -18.55 1.14
C LYS A 70 5.34 -18.82 2.36
N MET A 71 4.12 -19.32 2.20
CA MET A 71 3.27 -19.71 3.34
C MET A 71 3.86 -20.91 4.09
N TRP A 72 4.40 -21.91 3.36
CA TRP A 72 5.14 -23.02 3.97
C TRP A 72 6.36 -22.54 4.75
N ILE A 73 7.17 -21.67 4.16
CA ILE A 73 8.35 -21.10 4.82
C ILE A 73 7.93 -20.31 6.07
N ALA A 74 6.94 -19.44 5.96
CA ALA A 74 6.43 -18.68 7.11
C ALA A 74 5.90 -19.57 8.22
N ARG A 75 5.24 -20.68 7.88
CA ARG A 75 4.75 -21.68 8.84
C ARG A 75 5.91 -22.44 9.50
N ALA A 76 6.87 -22.93 8.71
CA ALA A 76 8.03 -23.66 9.22
C ALA A 76 8.88 -22.78 10.16
N VAL A 77 9.06 -21.51 9.83
CA VAL A 77 9.67 -20.50 10.72
C VAL A 77 8.88 -20.37 12.03
N LEU A 78 7.55 -20.30 11.96
CA LEU A 78 6.69 -20.17 13.13
C LEU A 78 6.72 -21.43 14.02
N GLU A 79 6.90 -22.61 13.42
CA GLU A 79 7.03 -23.92 14.09
C GLU A 79 8.46 -24.18 14.60
N GLY A 80 9.43 -23.33 14.24
CA GLY A 80 10.84 -23.49 14.64
C GLY A 80 11.59 -24.55 13.83
N GLU A 81 11.06 -24.95 12.67
CA GLU A 81 11.67 -25.93 11.77
C GLU A 81 12.72 -25.31 10.85
N ILE A 82 12.62 -24.00 10.60
CA ILE A 82 13.55 -23.23 9.76
C ILE A 82 14.01 -22.00 10.54
N GLU A 83 15.32 -21.80 10.58
CA GLU A 83 15.96 -20.60 11.14
C GLU A 83 15.66 -19.35 10.30
N LEU A 84 15.60 -18.19 10.95
CA LEU A 84 15.46 -16.91 10.27
C LEU A 84 16.82 -16.46 9.74
N ASP A 85 17.08 -16.71 8.45
CA ASP A 85 18.35 -16.42 7.79
C ASP A 85 18.20 -15.57 6.51
N GLU A 86 19.33 -15.32 5.85
CA GLU A 86 19.39 -14.59 4.58
C GLU A 86 18.61 -15.27 3.44
N ASN A 87 18.48 -16.61 3.47
CA ASN A 87 17.73 -17.34 2.45
C ASN A 87 16.23 -17.09 2.58
N VAL A 88 15.71 -17.12 3.81
CA VAL A 88 14.32 -16.74 4.11
C VAL A 88 14.06 -15.30 3.67
N LEU A 89 14.98 -14.38 3.98
CA LEU A 89 14.85 -12.98 3.55
C LEU A 89 14.81 -12.86 2.02
N ASN A 90 15.75 -13.51 1.32
CA ASN A 90 15.84 -13.44 -0.14
C ASN A 90 14.54 -13.87 -0.80
N VAL A 91 13.96 -14.99 -0.36
CA VAL A 91 12.68 -15.49 -0.87
C VAL A 91 11.54 -14.53 -0.57
N ALA A 92 11.47 -14.01 0.67
CA ALA A 92 10.44 -13.07 1.09
C ALA A 92 10.52 -11.75 0.29
N GLU A 93 11.70 -11.19 0.09
CA GLU A 93 11.94 -9.91 -0.59
C GLU A 93 11.60 -9.93 -2.09
N ARG A 94 11.64 -11.10 -2.76
CA ARG A 94 11.15 -11.19 -4.17
C ARG A 94 9.66 -10.94 -4.32
N CYS A 95 8.87 -10.97 -3.24
CA CYS A 95 7.46 -10.63 -3.29
C CYS A 95 7.24 -9.12 -3.49
N ILE A 96 6.60 -8.70 -4.57
CA ILE A 96 6.26 -7.27 -4.73
C ILE A 96 5.01 -6.83 -3.94
N THR A 97 4.48 -7.71 -3.06
CA THR A 97 3.28 -7.49 -2.24
C THR A 97 2.06 -6.96 -3.01
N CYS A 98 1.90 -7.35 -4.28
CA CYS A 98 0.81 -6.89 -5.15
C CYS A 98 -0.60 -7.33 -4.73
N GLY A 99 -0.72 -8.31 -3.83
CA GLY A 99 -2.01 -8.76 -3.28
C GLY A 99 -2.84 -9.66 -4.18
N MET A 100 -2.38 -10.00 -5.40
CA MET A 100 -3.10 -10.90 -6.30
C MET A 100 -3.40 -12.27 -5.65
N CYS A 101 -2.45 -12.79 -4.88
CA CYS A 101 -2.64 -14.04 -4.14
C CYS A 101 -3.69 -13.93 -3.03
N ALA A 102 -3.86 -12.76 -2.41
CA ALA A 102 -4.90 -12.53 -1.42
C ALA A 102 -6.28 -12.38 -2.09
N ALA A 103 -6.34 -11.64 -3.21
CA ALA A 103 -7.58 -11.38 -3.95
C ALA A 103 -8.24 -12.66 -4.48
N GLN A 104 -7.46 -13.61 -4.98
CA GLN A 104 -7.99 -14.88 -5.50
C GLN A 104 -8.06 -16.01 -4.44
N CYS A 105 -7.73 -15.72 -3.17
CA CYS A 105 -7.74 -16.75 -2.13
C CYS A 105 -9.15 -16.92 -1.57
N GLU A 106 -9.81 -18.02 -1.93
CA GLU A 106 -11.13 -18.38 -1.38
C GLU A 106 -11.11 -18.61 0.14
N ASN A 107 -9.95 -18.97 0.71
CA ASN A 107 -9.78 -19.10 2.15
C ASN A 107 -9.54 -17.76 2.85
N GLN A 108 -9.49 -16.65 2.10
CA GLN A 108 -9.27 -15.28 2.58
C GLN A 108 -8.04 -15.17 3.49
N VAL A 109 -6.98 -15.90 3.13
CA VAL A 109 -5.71 -15.85 3.86
C VAL A 109 -5.07 -14.48 3.61
N ARG A 110 -4.69 -13.80 4.70
CA ARG A 110 -3.98 -12.50 4.65
C ARG A 110 -2.52 -12.66 4.24
N THR A 111 -2.30 -13.16 3.03
CA THR A 111 -0.99 -13.55 2.51
C THR A 111 0.01 -12.38 2.50
N VAL A 112 -0.44 -11.18 2.10
CA VAL A 112 0.43 -9.98 2.09
C VAL A 112 0.90 -9.63 3.50
N ASP A 113 0.00 -9.61 4.48
CA ASP A 113 0.36 -9.33 5.88
C ASP A 113 1.35 -10.38 6.42
N ILE A 114 1.20 -11.65 6.02
CA ILE A 114 2.13 -12.72 6.40
C ILE A 114 3.52 -12.46 5.82
N ILE A 115 3.62 -12.04 4.55
CA ILE A 115 4.92 -11.72 3.93
C ILE A 115 5.57 -10.52 4.61
N GLU A 116 4.83 -9.45 4.87
CA GLU A 116 5.32 -8.27 5.58
C GLU A 116 5.82 -8.65 6.99
N ALA A 117 5.05 -9.48 7.70
CA ALA A 117 5.40 -9.98 9.03
C ALA A 117 6.63 -10.91 9.01
N LEU A 118 6.78 -11.73 7.97
CA LEU A 118 7.95 -12.58 7.78
C LEU A 118 9.20 -11.74 7.56
N ARG A 119 9.14 -10.73 6.68
CA ARG A 119 10.27 -9.79 6.47
C ARG A 119 10.69 -9.12 7.77
N ALA A 120 9.73 -8.57 8.51
CA ALA A 120 9.99 -7.96 9.81
C ALA A 120 10.63 -8.95 10.79
N ALA A 121 10.11 -10.19 10.87
CA ALA A 121 10.67 -11.22 11.74
C ALA A 121 12.12 -11.57 11.40
N VAL A 122 12.46 -11.65 10.11
CA VAL A 122 13.83 -11.92 9.67
C VAL A 122 14.77 -10.78 10.07
N LEU A 123 14.37 -9.52 9.87
CA LEU A 123 15.18 -8.36 10.28
C LEU A 123 15.33 -8.27 11.82
N GLU A 124 14.26 -8.54 12.57
CA GLU A 124 14.30 -8.59 14.04
C GLU A 124 15.23 -9.69 14.57
N ALA A 125 15.45 -10.77 13.81
CA ALA A 125 16.40 -11.83 14.15
C ALA A 125 17.86 -11.45 13.89
N GLY A 126 18.13 -10.24 13.39
CA GLY A 126 19.49 -9.73 13.15
C GLY A 126 20.01 -9.94 11.73
N VAL A 127 19.19 -10.48 10.82
CA VAL A 127 19.57 -10.56 9.40
C VAL A 127 19.57 -9.15 8.79
N PRO A 128 20.66 -8.71 8.17
CA PRO A 128 20.73 -7.38 7.56
C PRO A 128 19.67 -7.21 6.46
N ALA A 129 19.05 -6.03 6.43
CA ALA A 129 18.21 -5.65 5.30
C ALA A 129 19.05 -5.47 4.03
N LEU A 130 18.40 -5.51 2.86
CA LEU A 130 19.07 -5.18 1.60
C LEU A 130 19.65 -3.76 1.66
N ASP A 131 20.87 -3.56 1.16
CA ASP A 131 21.60 -2.28 1.23
C ASP A 131 20.77 -1.06 0.78
N ARG A 132 19.96 -1.23 -0.27
CA ARG A 132 19.09 -0.15 -0.78
C ARG A 132 17.95 0.17 0.18
N HIS A 133 17.40 -0.83 0.88
CA HIS A 133 16.38 -0.61 1.91
C HIS A 133 17.00 0.08 3.13
N GLU A 134 18.21 -0.32 3.52
CA GLU A 134 18.96 0.32 4.61
C GLU A 134 19.26 1.80 4.29
N LEU A 135 19.77 2.08 3.09
CA LEU A 135 20.06 3.44 2.65
C LEU A 135 18.82 4.35 2.76
N VAL A 136 17.68 3.88 2.25
CA VAL A 136 16.42 4.65 2.27
C VAL A 136 15.89 4.81 3.71
N ASP A 137 16.07 3.81 4.57
CA ASP A 137 15.74 3.87 6.00
C ASP A 137 16.55 4.97 6.71
N GLN A 138 17.87 5.01 6.49
CA GLN A 138 18.74 6.01 7.10
C GLN A 138 18.44 7.42 6.61
N ILE A 139 18.19 7.60 5.31
CA ILE A 139 17.75 8.90 4.76
C ILE A 139 16.44 9.34 5.42
N THR A 140 15.48 8.43 5.59
CA THR A 140 14.18 8.75 6.17
C THR A 140 14.25 9.01 7.67
N LYS A 141 15.11 8.32 8.41
CA LYS A 141 15.39 8.62 9.83
C LYS A 141 15.97 10.02 10.02
N LYS A 142 16.72 10.53 9.03
CA LYS A 142 17.35 11.85 9.09
C LYS A 142 16.43 12.98 8.62
N GLU A 143 15.75 12.78 7.48
CA GLU A 143 15.04 13.86 6.77
C GLU A 143 13.51 13.69 6.78
N ASP A 144 12.99 12.65 7.46
CA ASP A 144 11.56 12.28 7.51
C ASP A 144 10.92 11.99 6.13
N ASN A 145 11.75 11.81 5.10
CA ASN A 145 11.32 11.43 3.75
C ASN A 145 12.39 10.57 3.05
N PRO A 146 12.00 9.68 2.12
CA PRO A 146 12.94 8.76 1.47
C PRO A 146 13.80 9.40 0.37
N TYR A 147 13.63 10.70 0.11
CA TYR A 147 14.26 11.41 -0.99
C TYR A 147 15.39 12.36 -0.56
N GLY A 148 15.60 12.51 0.74
CA GLY A 148 16.59 13.42 1.32
C GLY A 148 16.28 14.90 1.11
N GLY A 149 15.01 15.25 0.82
CA GLY A 149 14.59 16.64 0.67
C GLY A 149 14.56 17.34 2.03
N LEU A 150 14.98 18.60 2.11
CA LEU A 150 15.02 19.31 3.38
C LEU A 150 13.59 19.68 3.82
N LYS A 151 13.35 19.72 5.14
CA LYS A 151 12.03 20.09 5.69
C LYS A 151 11.54 21.46 5.18
N LYS A 152 12.43 22.46 5.12
CA LYS A 152 12.11 23.81 4.63
C LYS A 152 11.67 23.86 3.16
N GLU A 153 12.04 22.87 2.36
CA GLU A 153 11.75 22.81 0.92
C GLU A 153 10.39 22.15 0.63
N ARG A 154 9.74 21.58 1.66
CA ARG A 154 8.53 20.74 1.50
C ARG A 154 7.40 21.48 0.79
N THR A 155 7.23 22.76 1.10
CA THR A 155 6.15 23.61 0.60
C THR A 155 6.61 24.59 -0.47
N ASP A 156 7.83 24.47 -0.99
CA ASP A 156 8.36 25.36 -2.06
C ASP A 156 7.41 25.41 -3.28
N TRP A 157 6.76 24.27 -3.58
CA TRP A 157 5.79 24.16 -4.67
C TRP A 157 4.61 25.13 -4.55
N VAL A 158 4.27 25.60 -3.35
CA VAL A 158 3.19 26.57 -3.14
C VAL A 158 3.54 27.87 -3.86
N LYS A 159 4.72 28.42 -3.58
CA LYS A 159 5.23 29.63 -4.23
C LYS A 159 5.56 29.39 -5.70
N GLU A 160 6.25 28.29 -6.02
CA GLU A 160 6.68 27.97 -7.40
C GLU A 160 5.51 27.89 -8.38
N PHE A 161 4.35 27.41 -7.94
CA PHE A 161 3.17 27.24 -8.79
C PHE A 161 2.07 28.29 -8.55
N GLY A 162 2.36 29.35 -7.78
CA GLY A 162 1.41 30.43 -7.49
C GLY A 162 0.15 29.96 -6.78
N VAL A 163 0.31 29.03 -5.82
CA VAL A 163 -0.74 28.67 -4.87
C VAL A 163 -0.68 29.66 -3.71
N ASP A 164 -1.84 30.08 -3.23
CA ASP A 164 -1.98 31.00 -2.10
C ASP A 164 -1.37 30.41 -0.81
N GLU A 165 -0.39 31.11 -0.24
CA GLU A 165 0.40 30.68 0.93
C GLU A 165 -0.41 30.55 2.23
N SER A 166 -1.61 31.15 2.31
CA SER A 166 -2.48 31.05 3.49
C SER A 166 -2.97 29.64 3.81
N ILE A 167 -2.79 28.68 2.88
CA ILE A 167 -3.09 27.26 3.13
C ILE A 167 -2.04 26.55 3.98
N ILE A 168 -0.86 27.15 4.17
CA ILE A 168 0.23 26.51 4.90
C ILE A 168 -0.05 26.66 6.40
N ASP A 169 -0.15 25.52 7.09
CA ASP A 169 -0.40 25.43 8.53
C ASP A 169 -1.59 26.29 9.00
N ASN A 170 -2.66 26.37 8.20
CA ASN A 170 -3.87 27.12 8.53
C ASN A 170 -4.53 26.52 9.79
N PRO A 171 -4.61 27.27 10.91
CA PRO A 171 -5.14 26.75 12.17
C PRO A 171 -6.66 26.54 12.16
N ASP A 172 -7.38 27.21 11.27
CA ASP A 172 -8.85 27.17 11.19
C ASP A 172 -9.35 26.04 10.27
N ALA A 173 -8.46 25.45 9.47
CA ALA A 173 -8.80 24.40 8.53
C ALA A 173 -9.23 23.11 9.24
N LYS A 174 -10.36 22.54 8.81
CA LYS A 174 -10.84 21.23 9.26
C LYS A 174 -10.39 20.07 8.38
N ILE A 175 -9.97 20.37 7.16
CA ILE A 175 -9.53 19.39 6.17
C ILE A 175 -8.04 19.61 5.91
N ALA A 176 -7.25 18.55 6.03
CA ALA A 176 -5.84 18.57 5.66
C ALA A 176 -5.62 17.80 4.35
N TYR A 177 -4.78 18.34 3.48
CA TYR A 177 -4.27 17.61 2.33
C TYR A 177 -2.89 17.03 2.68
N PHE A 178 -2.82 15.70 2.82
CA PHE A 178 -1.55 15.00 2.97
C PHE A 178 -0.83 14.98 1.62
N VAL A 179 0.23 15.77 1.50
CA VAL A 179 0.91 16.02 0.22
C VAL A 179 1.74 14.81 -0.19
N GLY A 180 2.42 14.19 0.77
CA GLY A 180 3.33 13.07 0.59
C GLY A 180 4.66 13.46 -0.06
N CYS A 181 5.65 12.57 0.07
CA CYS A 181 7.03 12.87 -0.31
C CYS A 181 7.19 13.15 -1.81
N THR A 182 6.51 12.41 -2.68
CA THR A 182 6.70 12.56 -4.13
C THR A 182 6.15 13.88 -4.64
N ALA A 183 4.95 14.27 -4.19
CA ALA A 183 4.33 15.52 -4.62
C ALA A 183 5.00 16.74 -3.95
N SER A 184 5.61 16.60 -2.76
CA SER A 184 6.38 17.70 -2.16
C SER A 184 7.74 17.92 -2.83
N TYR A 185 8.47 16.85 -3.20
CA TYR A 185 9.90 16.94 -3.55
C TYR A 185 10.28 16.55 -4.98
N ARG A 186 9.38 15.93 -5.77
CA ARG A 186 9.71 15.40 -7.10
C ARG A 186 8.72 15.83 -8.17
N GLN A 187 7.43 15.60 -7.94
CA GLN A 187 6.33 15.90 -8.87
C GLN A 187 5.45 17.00 -8.29
N LYS A 188 6.06 18.18 -8.08
CA LYS A 188 5.48 19.35 -7.40
C LYS A 188 4.17 19.85 -8.02
N ASN A 189 4.03 19.69 -9.34
CA ASN A 189 2.82 20.01 -10.08
C ASN A 189 1.58 19.21 -9.60
N ILE A 190 1.75 17.99 -9.08
CA ILE A 190 0.64 17.19 -8.54
C ILE A 190 0.05 17.87 -7.30
N ALA A 191 0.91 18.34 -6.38
CA ALA A 191 0.46 19.04 -5.17
C ALA A 191 -0.30 20.32 -5.53
N ALA A 192 0.30 21.16 -6.38
CA ALA A 192 -0.32 22.41 -6.81
C ALA A 192 -1.64 22.19 -7.55
N SER A 193 -1.71 21.22 -8.47
CA SER A 193 -2.92 20.92 -9.22
C SER A 193 -4.02 20.36 -8.33
N THR A 194 -3.68 19.53 -7.36
CA THR A 194 -4.63 18.98 -6.38
C THR A 194 -5.25 20.09 -5.54
N VAL A 195 -4.44 21.00 -4.98
CA VAL A 195 -4.97 22.13 -4.19
C VAL A 195 -5.82 23.06 -5.04
N LYS A 196 -5.38 23.42 -6.26
CA LYS A 196 -6.15 24.28 -7.16
C LYS A 196 -7.50 23.64 -7.51
N LEU A 197 -7.53 22.33 -7.75
CA LEU A 197 -8.76 21.59 -7.98
C LEU A 197 -9.68 21.62 -6.75
N LEU A 198 -9.16 21.29 -5.56
CA LEU A 198 -9.93 21.27 -4.33
C LEU A 198 -10.52 22.65 -4.00
N LYS A 199 -9.72 23.73 -4.10
CA LYS A 199 -10.21 25.11 -3.93
C LYS A 199 -11.31 25.45 -4.92
N LYS A 200 -11.16 25.06 -6.20
CA LYS A 200 -12.18 25.29 -7.23
C LYS A 200 -13.48 24.54 -6.97
N LEU A 201 -13.40 23.39 -6.30
CA LEU A 201 -14.55 22.60 -5.85
C LEU A 201 -15.14 23.09 -4.51
N GLY A 202 -14.61 24.19 -3.95
CA GLY A 202 -15.10 24.79 -2.70
C GLY A 202 -14.56 24.12 -1.43
N TYR A 203 -13.52 23.29 -1.53
CA TYR A 203 -12.87 22.69 -0.36
C TYR A 203 -11.75 23.60 0.13
N ASP A 204 -11.87 24.03 1.39
CA ASP A 204 -10.81 24.74 2.11
C ASP A 204 -9.90 23.72 2.80
N VAL A 205 -8.64 23.66 2.36
CA VAL A 205 -7.67 22.65 2.80
C VAL A 205 -6.39 23.31 3.28
N THR A 206 -5.83 22.76 4.36
CA THR A 206 -4.47 23.10 4.80
C THR A 206 -3.46 22.07 4.31
N VAL A 207 -2.21 22.50 4.12
CA VAL A 207 -1.04 21.62 4.01
C VAL A 207 -0.11 21.89 5.19
N LEU A 208 0.66 20.88 5.62
CA LEU A 208 1.45 20.97 6.85
C LEU A 208 2.95 20.94 6.56
N THR A 209 3.70 21.84 7.20
CA THR A 209 5.17 21.87 7.10
C THR A 209 5.84 20.75 7.88
N ASP A 210 5.17 20.28 8.94
CA ASP A 210 5.63 19.21 9.83
C ASP A 210 5.27 17.79 9.34
N GLU A 211 4.63 17.65 8.17
CA GLU A 211 4.25 16.34 7.63
C GLU A 211 5.47 15.45 7.34
N VAL A 212 5.44 14.21 7.85
CA VAL A 212 6.48 13.21 7.61
C VAL A 212 6.03 12.17 6.58
N CYS A 213 6.95 11.31 6.12
CA CYS A 213 6.60 10.20 5.22
C CYS A 213 5.46 9.35 5.80
N CYS A 214 4.55 8.85 4.95
CA CYS A 214 3.44 8.00 5.39
C CYS A 214 3.90 6.65 5.98
N GLY A 215 5.17 6.26 5.81
CA GLY A 215 5.71 5.00 6.31
C GLY A 215 5.48 3.79 5.39
N SER A 216 4.75 3.98 4.28
CA SER A 216 4.33 2.93 3.36
C SER A 216 5.45 1.95 2.96
N PRO A 217 6.64 2.39 2.48
CA PRO A 217 7.69 1.46 2.09
C PRO A 217 8.22 0.62 3.26
N PHE A 218 8.30 1.20 4.46
CA PHE A 218 8.90 0.58 5.63
C PHE A 218 8.06 -0.56 6.21
N PHE A 219 6.73 -0.43 6.19
CA PHE A 219 5.85 -1.56 6.49
C PHE A 219 6.07 -2.73 5.54
N ARG A 220 6.27 -2.45 4.24
CA ARG A 220 6.40 -3.46 3.19
C ARG A 220 7.72 -4.22 3.28
N VAL A 221 8.81 -3.54 3.62
CA VAL A 221 10.16 -4.13 3.71
C VAL A 221 10.55 -4.60 5.11
N GLY A 222 9.60 -4.60 6.06
CA GLY A 222 9.83 -5.09 7.42
C GLY A 222 10.62 -4.14 8.34
N LYS A 223 10.83 -2.88 7.95
CA LYS A 223 11.46 -1.83 8.77
C LYS A 223 10.46 -1.21 9.74
N ILE A 224 9.94 -2.03 10.64
CA ILE A 224 8.79 -1.71 11.50
C ILE A 224 9.07 -0.57 12.48
N GLU A 225 10.29 -0.42 12.99
CA GLU A 225 10.67 0.68 13.87
C GLU A 225 10.43 2.05 13.19
N THR A 226 11.00 2.25 12.01
CA THR A 226 10.82 3.48 11.22
C THR A 226 9.37 3.67 10.83
N ALA A 227 8.69 2.60 10.41
CA ALA A 227 7.28 2.67 10.05
C ALA A 227 6.39 3.13 11.22
N ASN A 228 6.62 2.59 12.42
CA ASN A 228 5.87 2.94 13.63
C ASN A 228 6.15 4.37 14.09
N ARG A 229 7.42 4.83 14.02
CA ARG A 229 7.75 6.23 14.32
C ARG A 229 6.96 7.19 13.41
N LEU A 230 7.06 6.99 12.10
CA LEU A 230 6.38 7.82 11.10
C LEU A 230 4.86 7.77 11.25
N MET A 231 4.29 6.59 11.54
CA MET A 231 2.86 6.44 11.81
C MET A 231 2.45 7.25 13.03
N ASN A 232 3.17 7.14 14.16
CA ASN A 232 2.83 7.86 15.39
C ASN A 232 2.95 9.37 15.22
N ASP A 233 3.99 9.84 14.53
CA ASP A 233 4.19 11.26 14.22
C ASP A 233 3.03 11.80 13.37
N ASN A 234 2.62 11.05 12.33
CA ASN A 234 1.46 11.42 11.51
C ASN A 234 0.14 11.36 12.29
N MET A 235 -0.11 10.33 13.09
CA MET A 235 -1.34 10.24 13.89
C MET A 235 -1.47 11.44 14.81
N LYS A 236 -0.39 11.82 15.50
CA LYS A 236 -0.35 13.01 16.37
C LYS A 236 -0.52 14.31 15.59
N LEU A 237 0.09 14.43 14.41
CA LEU A 237 -0.01 15.64 13.60
C LEU A 237 -1.44 15.86 13.07
N PHE A 238 -2.09 14.77 12.65
CA PHE A 238 -3.36 14.85 11.94
C PHE A 238 -4.61 14.63 12.81
N GLU A 239 -4.49 14.23 14.09
CA GLU A 239 -5.64 13.91 14.96
C GLU A 239 -6.64 15.05 15.17
N LYS A 240 -6.23 16.31 14.96
CA LYS A 240 -7.08 17.49 15.12
C LYS A 240 -7.94 17.84 13.89
N TYR A 241 -7.74 17.15 12.77
CA TYR A 241 -8.49 17.38 11.53
C TYR A 241 -9.64 16.39 11.40
N ASP A 242 -10.75 16.83 10.81
CA ASP A 242 -11.93 15.96 10.61
C ASP A 242 -11.72 15.01 9.42
N GLN A 243 -10.96 15.47 8.42
CA GLN A 243 -10.73 14.76 7.17
C GLN A 243 -9.32 14.99 6.64
N ILE A 244 -8.71 13.92 6.13
CA ILE A 244 -7.45 13.95 5.39
C ILE A 244 -7.70 13.55 3.93
N LEU A 245 -7.29 14.41 3.01
CA LEU A 245 -7.32 14.17 1.57
C LEU A 245 -5.94 13.76 1.07
N PHE A 246 -5.93 12.91 0.04
CA PHE A 246 -4.70 12.37 -0.54
C PHE A 246 -4.75 12.44 -2.07
N SER A 247 -3.61 12.73 -2.70
CA SER A 247 -3.42 12.58 -4.15
C SER A 247 -2.65 11.29 -4.51
N CYS A 248 -2.07 10.63 -3.50
CA CYS A 248 -1.30 9.41 -3.64
C CYS A 248 -2.08 8.23 -3.06
N ALA A 249 -2.44 7.27 -3.91
CA ALA A 249 -3.12 6.04 -3.50
C ALA A 249 -2.33 5.24 -2.44
N GLY A 250 -0.99 5.26 -2.51
CA GLY A 250 -0.13 4.60 -1.53
C GLY A 250 -0.22 5.23 -0.14
N CYS A 251 -0.20 6.57 -0.06
CA CYS A 251 -0.36 7.28 1.22
C CYS A 251 -1.78 7.09 1.76
N TYR A 252 -2.79 7.20 0.88
CA TYR A 252 -4.18 6.97 1.22
C TYR A 252 -4.41 5.58 1.82
N ARG A 253 -3.96 4.52 1.15
CA ARG A 253 -4.01 3.14 1.65
C ARG A 253 -3.33 2.99 3.01
N THR A 254 -2.18 3.65 3.18
CA THR A 254 -1.39 3.52 4.41
C THR A 254 -2.11 4.12 5.61
N PHE A 255 -2.68 5.32 5.47
CA PHE A 255 -3.50 5.93 6.53
C PHE A 255 -4.81 5.17 6.75
N THR A 256 -5.45 4.69 5.68
CA THR A 256 -6.80 4.11 5.76
C THR A 256 -6.80 2.67 6.28
N ILE A 257 -5.80 1.88 5.91
CA ILE A 257 -5.78 0.44 6.17
C ILE A 257 -4.61 0.05 7.07
N ASP A 258 -3.39 0.52 6.77
CA ASP A 258 -2.22 0.07 7.52
C ASP A 258 -2.16 0.69 8.93
N TYR A 259 -2.47 1.97 9.10
CA TYR A 259 -2.46 2.61 10.43
C TYR A 259 -3.47 1.97 11.40
N PRO A 260 -4.76 1.76 11.04
CA PRO A 260 -5.69 1.02 11.90
C PRO A 260 -5.24 -0.42 12.19
N LYS A 261 -4.63 -1.09 11.20
CA LYS A 261 -4.08 -2.46 11.35
C LYS A 261 -3.03 -2.53 12.46
N TRP A 262 -2.15 -1.54 12.54
CA TRP A 262 -1.06 -1.50 13.52
C TRP A 262 -1.47 -0.90 14.87
N THR A 263 -2.25 0.18 14.87
CA THR A 263 -2.73 0.81 16.10
C THR A 263 -3.82 0.00 16.80
N LYS A 264 -4.46 -0.93 16.08
CA LYS A 264 -5.63 -1.71 16.51
C LYS A 264 -6.81 -0.80 16.94
N LYS A 265 -6.86 0.41 16.36
CA LYS A 265 -7.88 1.44 16.64
C LYS A 265 -8.37 2.04 15.33
N ALA A 266 -9.60 2.53 15.33
CA ALA A 266 -10.08 3.37 14.24
C ALA A 266 -9.31 4.70 14.22
N ASN A 267 -9.15 5.27 13.03
CA ASN A 267 -8.59 6.61 12.90
C ASN A 267 -9.53 7.65 13.54
N PRO A 268 -8.99 8.71 14.17
CA PRO A 268 -9.80 9.82 14.69
C PRO A 268 -10.35 10.74 13.59
N PHE A 269 -9.91 10.55 12.35
CA PHE A 269 -10.26 11.33 11.18
C PHE A 269 -10.77 10.43 10.05
N THR A 270 -11.51 11.03 9.12
CA THR A 270 -11.88 10.39 7.86
C THR A 270 -10.75 10.52 6.84
N THR A 271 -10.67 9.57 5.90
CA THR A 271 -9.63 9.53 4.87
C THR A 271 -10.29 9.36 3.51
N ASN A 272 -9.90 10.18 2.52
CA ASN A 272 -10.38 10.04 1.15
C ASN A 272 -9.30 10.34 0.13
N HIS A 273 -9.29 9.59 -0.96
CA HIS A 273 -8.53 9.99 -2.13
C HIS A 273 -9.23 11.18 -2.81
N ALA A 274 -8.48 12.18 -3.27
CA ALA A 274 -9.03 13.35 -3.94
C ALA A 274 -9.87 12.96 -5.17
N MET A 275 -9.49 11.90 -5.89
CA MET A 275 -10.26 11.41 -7.03
C MET A 275 -11.54 10.65 -6.65
N GLU A 276 -11.63 10.09 -5.44
CA GLU A 276 -12.91 9.55 -4.95
C GLU A 276 -13.90 10.67 -4.68
N LEU A 277 -13.41 11.77 -4.10
CA LEU A 277 -14.20 12.97 -3.89
C LEU A 277 -14.68 13.53 -5.23
N VAL A 278 -13.79 13.68 -6.21
CA VAL A 278 -14.15 14.14 -7.56
C VAL A 278 -15.16 13.20 -8.20
N SER A 279 -14.93 11.88 -8.17
CA SER A 279 -15.84 10.87 -8.73
C SER A 279 -17.24 10.98 -8.13
N LYS A 280 -17.34 11.14 -6.80
CA LYS A 280 -18.61 11.36 -6.11
C LYS A 280 -19.31 12.64 -6.58
N LEU A 281 -18.58 13.75 -6.68
CA LEU A 281 -19.15 15.01 -7.15
C LEU A 281 -19.61 14.95 -8.61
N VAL A 282 -18.92 14.17 -9.46
CA VAL A 282 -19.37 13.89 -10.83
C VAL A 282 -20.66 13.09 -10.82
N SER A 283 -20.73 12.01 -10.03
CA SER A 283 -21.94 11.17 -9.95
C SER A 283 -23.16 11.89 -9.37
N GLU A 284 -22.93 12.97 -8.61
CA GLU A 284 -23.96 13.83 -8.03
C GLU A 284 -24.28 15.06 -8.93
N ASP A 285 -23.77 15.10 -10.16
CA ASP A 285 -23.92 16.21 -11.13
C ASP A 285 -23.48 17.59 -10.57
N LYS A 286 -22.56 17.60 -9.60
CA LYS A 286 -22.02 18.82 -8.98
C LYS A 286 -20.84 19.41 -9.75
N ILE A 287 -20.33 18.71 -10.76
CA ILE A 287 -19.24 19.17 -11.63
C ILE A 287 -19.77 19.40 -13.05
N VAL A 288 -19.71 20.65 -13.50
CA VAL A 288 -20.00 21.00 -14.89
C VAL A 288 -18.70 20.98 -15.68
N TRP A 289 -18.55 20.01 -16.58
CA TRP A 289 -17.41 19.91 -17.47
C TRP A 289 -17.44 21.03 -18.52
N LYS A 290 -16.31 21.71 -18.70
CA LYS A 290 -16.12 22.65 -19.81
C LYS A 290 -15.50 21.89 -20.98
N PRO A 291 -15.89 22.18 -22.23
CA PRO A 291 -15.20 21.65 -23.40
C PRO A 291 -13.71 21.96 -23.32
N ASN A 292 -12.87 20.93 -23.44
CA ASN A 292 -11.42 21.10 -23.51
C ASN A 292 -10.99 21.08 -24.99
N PRO A 293 -10.43 22.18 -25.53
CA PRO A 293 -9.96 22.24 -26.92
C PRO A 293 -8.93 21.16 -27.28
N GLU A 294 -8.12 20.72 -26.31
CA GLU A 294 -7.08 19.71 -26.51
C GLU A 294 -7.61 18.27 -26.54
N LEU A 295 -8.84 18.05 -26.06
CA LEU A 295 -9.45 16.72 -26.01
C LEU A 295 -10.43 16.49 -27.17
N GLU A 296 -10.62 17.45 -28.08
CA GLU A 296 -11.48 17.35 -29.28
C GLU A 296 -12.87 16.73 -29.01
N GLY A 297 -13.47 16.99 -27.84
CA GLY A 297 -14.78 16.44 -27.47
C GLY A 297 -14.78 14.98 -26.98
N LYS A 298 -13.61 14.38 -26.73
CA LYS A 298 -13.49 13.13 -25.97
C LYS A 298 -13.59 13.46 -24.48
N VAL A 299 -14.78 13.28 -23.92
CA VAL A 299 -14.99 13.16 -22.47
C VAL A 299 -15.00 11.68 -22.12
#